data_AF-A0AAW6N7N5-F1
#
_entry.id   AF-A0AAW6N7N5-F1
#
_cell.length_a   1.000
_cell.length_b   1.000
_cell.length_c   1.000
_cell.angle_alpha   90.00
_cell.angle_beta   90.00
_cell.angle_gamma   90.00
#
_symmetry.space_group_name_H-M   'P 1'
#
loop_
_entity.id
_entity.type
_entity.pdbx_description
1 polymer ?
#
loop_
_entity_poly.entity_id
_entity_poly.type
_entity_poly.pdbx_seq_one_letter_code
_entity_poly.pdbx_strand_id
1 'polypeptide(L)'
;MIGEHILKWEGGQHIIKLSARAMATIEEIYDMPFGEAMQTLSGEGSFRIQKLVQLLCPLMNAGKGGGEDEAYDLIDNVGIEAAGGALADAAEKAFPEAKKGAGGNGRSRKPAKK
;
A
#
# COMPACT_ATOMS: atom_id res chain seq x y z
N MET A 1 -2.27 -12.08 -10.33
CA MET A 1 -3.35 -12.34 -9.37
C MET A 1 -3.72 -10.99 -8.76
N ILE A 2 -5.00 -10.66 -8.57
CA ILE A 2 -5.37 -9.36 -7.98
C ILE A 2 -5.41 -9.52 -6.46
N GLY A 3 -4.67 -8.69 -5.75
CA GLY A 3 -4.62 -8.72 -4.29
C GLY A 3 -5.81 -8.01 -3.66
N GLU A 4 -6.53 -8.69 -2.78
CA GLU A 4 -7.70 -8.18 -2.09
C GLU A 4 -7.65 -8.55 -0.60
N HIS A 5 -7.99 -7.59 0.25
CA HIS A 5 -8.16 -7.78 1.68
C HIS A 5 -9.46 -7.11 2.13
N ILE A 6 -10.22 -7.81 2.98
CA ILE A 6 -11.48 -7.29 3.54
C ILE A 6 -11.22 -6.88 4.99
N LEU A 7 -11.24 -5.58 5.24
CA LEU A 7 -11.21 -5.01 6.58
C LEU A 7 -12.64 -5.03 7.13
N LYS A 8 -12.82 -5.59 8.33
CA LYS A 8 -14.10 -5.62 9.05
C LYS A 8 -13.92 -5.04 10.45
N TRP A 9 -14.89 -4.25 10.89
CA TRP A 9 -15.00 -3.74 12.25
C TRP A 9 -16.47 -3.72 12.67
N GLU A 10 -16.76 -3.35 13.92
CA GLU A 10 -18.11 -3.39 14.49
C GLU A 10 -19.13 -2.54 13.71
N GLY A 11 -18.68 -1.46 13.07
CA GLY A 11 -19.51 -0.52 12.32
C GLY A 11 -19.55 -0.73 10.80
N GLY A 12 -18.81 -1.71 10.24
CA GLY A 12 -18.79 -1.89 8.79
C GLY A 12 -17.68 -2.77 8.24
N GLN A 13 -17.55 -2.73 6.91
CA GLN A 13 -16.46 -3.38 6.20
C GLN A 13 -16.01 -2.54 5.00
N HIS A 14 -14.71 -2.58 4.71
CA HIS A 14 -14.11 -2.03 3.51
C HIS A 14 -13.33 -3.10 2.77
N ILE A 15 -13.43 -3.09 1.44
CA ILE A 15 -12.63 -3.94 0.57
C ILE A 15 -11.47 -3.10 0.05
N ILE A 16 -10.26 -3.48 0.44
CA ILE A 16 -9.00 -2.93 -0.04
C ILE A 16 -8.53 -3.84 -1.18
N LYS A 17 -8.39 -3.28 -2.38
CA LYS A 17 -8.01 -4.05 -3.57
C LYS A 17 -6.95 -3.34 -4.39
N LEU A 18 -5.88 -4.08 -4.65
CA LEU A 18 -4.81 -3.70 -5.56
C LEU A 18 -5.22 -4.01 -7.00
N SER A 19 -6.13 -3.20 -7.54
CA SER A 19 -6.48 -3.24 -8.95
C SER A 19 -5.39 -2.55 -9.79
N ALA A 20 -5.29 -2.86 -11.09
CA ALA A 20 -4.36 -2.17 -11.99
C ALA A 20 -4.61 -0.65 -12.01
N ARG A 21 -5.88 -0.22 -11.91
CA ARG A 21 -6.24 1.19 -11.79
C ARG A 21 -5.69 1.80 -10.50
N ALA A 22 -5.87 1.12 -9.37
CA ALA A 22 -5.40 1.64 -8.10
C ALA A 22 -3.87 1.74 -8.06
N MET A 23 -3.16 0.76 -8.63
CA MET A 23 -1.70 0.83 -8.80
C MET A 23 -1.29 2.01 -9.67
N ALA A 24 -1.93 2.20 -10.84
CA ALA A 24 -1.63 3.34 -11.72
C ALA A 24 -1.90 4.69 -11.03
N THR A 25 -2.98 4.83 -10.27
CA THR A 25 -3.25 6.05 -9.50
C THR A 25 -2.20 6.28 -8.42
N ILE A 26 -1.70 5.23 -7.76
CA ILE A 26 -0.59 5.36 -6.80
C ILE A 26 0.68 5.83 -7.52
N GLU A 27 0.99 5.27 -8.69
CA GLU A 27 2.15 5.69 -9.49
C GLU A 27 2.05 7.17 -9.90
N GLU A 28 0.86 7.64 -10.27
CA GLU A 28 0.59 9.05 -10.58
C GLU A 28 0.77 9.97 -9.36
N ILE A 29 0.29 9.55 -8.18
CA ILE A 29 0.39 10.35 -6.94
C ILE A 29 1.84 10.55 -6.52
N TYR A 30 2.66 9.51 -6.63
CA TYR A 30 4.04 9.50 -6.16
C TYR A 30 5.08 9.78 -7.26
N ASP A 31 4.65 9.86 -8.52
CA ASP A 31 5.52 9.98 -9.71
C ASP A 31 6.65 8.95 -9.72
N MET A 32 6.34 7.71 -9.35
CA MET A 32 7.29 6.60 -9.23
C MET A 32 6.59 5.25 -9.38
N PRO A 33 7.33 4.16 -9.70
CA PRO A 33 6.75 2.82 -9.81
C PRO A 33 6.09 2.37 -8.50
N PHE A 34 4.99 1.61 -8.61
CA PHE A 34 4.22 1.15 -7.44
C PHE A 34 5.10 0.45 -6.38
N GLY A 35 6.06 -0.38 -6.82
CA GLY A 35 6.97 -1.09 -5.93
C GLY A 35 7.86 -0.17 -5.09
N GLU A 36 8.22 1.01 -5.61
CA GLU A 36 8.97 2.04 -4.88
C GLU A 36 8.04 2.82 -3.94
N ALA A 37 6.84 3.18 -4.40
CA ALA A 37 5.84 3.85 -3.58
C ALA A 37 5.52 3.06 -2.30
N MET A 38 5.39 1.74 -2.40
CA MET A 38 5.13 0.85 -1.26
C MET A 38 6.28 0.81 -0.24
N GLN A 39 7.54 0.97 -0.68
CA GLN A 39 8.70 1.02 0.22
C GLN A 39 8.73 2.30 1.06
N THR A 40 8.03 3.36 0.64
CA THR A 40 7.96 4.61 1.40
C THR A 40 7.19 4.49 2.71
N LEU A 41 6.38 3.43 2.87
CA LEU A 41 5.72 3.09 4.15
C LEU A 41 6.62 2.28 5.09
N SER A 42 7.56 1.52 4.54
CA SER A 42 8.44 0.61 5.27
C SER A 42 9.86 1.15 5.50
N GLY A 43 10.18 2.34 4.96
CA GLY A 43 11.51 2.94 5.08
C GLY A 43 11.81 3.51 6.46
N GLU A 44 13.09 3.55 6.84
CA GLU A 44 13.58 4.27 8.02
C GLU A 44 13.38 5.78 7.85
N GLY A 45 12.23 6.26 8.30
CA GLY A 45 11.82 7.66 8.26
C GLY A 45 10.53 7.87 9.04
N SER A 46 10.19 9.11 9.35
CA SER A 46 8.94 9.44 10.05
C SER A 46 7.73 9.02 9.21
N PHE A 47 7.07 7.95 9.67
CA PHE A 47 5.76 7.54 9.18
C PHE A 47 4.80 8.74 9.23
N ARG A 48 4.11 9.03 8.11
CA ARG A 48 3.13 10.10 8.03
C ARG A 48 1.76 9.53 7.70
N ILE A 49 0.77 9.80 8.54
CA ILE A 49 -0.63 9.37 8.36
C ILE A 49 -1.15 9.78 6.98
N GLN A 50 -0.82 11.00 6.52
CA GLN A 50 -1.24 11.47 5.20
C GLN A 50 -0.74 10.59 4.05
N LYS A 51 0.45 9.98 4.16
CA LYS A 51 0.92 9.02 3.15
C LYS A 51 0.11 7.73 3.18
N LEU A 52 -0.23 7.23 4.36
CA LEU A 52 -1.09 6.06 4.49
C LEU A 52 -2.46 6.34 3.86
N VAL A 53 -3.05 7.51 4.14
CA VAL A 53 -4.32 7.95 3.53
C VAL A 53 -4.24 8.00 2.01
N GLN A 54 -3.21 8.64 1.46
CA GLN A 54 -2.99 8.72 0.01
C GLN A 54 -2.84 7.35 -0.66
N LEU A 55 -2.25 6.37 0.04
CA LEU A 55 -2.13 5.00 -0.46
C LEU A 55 -3.43 4.22 -0.33
N LEU A 56 -4.22 4.45 0.73
CA LEU A 56 -5.50 3.78 0.93
C LEU A 56 -6.56 4.26 -0.05
N CYS A 57 -6.68 5.57 -0.29
CA CYS A 57 -7.70 6.18 -1.16
C CYS A 57 -7.91 5.41 -2.48
N PRO A 58 -6.90 5.18 -3.34
CA PRO A 58 -7.08 4.47 -4.60
C PRO A 58 -7.47 2.98 -4.44
N LEU A 59 -7.15 2.36 -3.30
CA LEU A 59 -7.40 0.94 -3.03
C LEU A 59 -8.79 0.67 -2.45
N MET A 60 -9.43 1.70 -1.91
CA MET A 60 -10.76 1.61 -1.32
C MET A 60 -11.84 1.27 -2.35
N ASN A 61 -13.01 0.88 -1.83
CA ASN A 61 -14.20 0.55 -2.62
C ASN A 61 -13.92 -0.52 -3.69
N ALA A 62 -13.15 -1.55 -3.30
CA ALA A 62 -12.66 -2.60 -4.18
C ALA A 62 -11.81 -2.07 -5.36
N GLY A 63 -10.91 -1.12 -5.05
CA GLY A 63 -9.95 -0.55 -6.01
C GLY A 63 -10.61 0.37 -7.03
N LYS A 64 -11.78 0.93 -6.70
CA LYS A 64 -12.46 1.99 -7.47
C LYS A 64 -12.00 3.38 -7.07
N GLY A 65 -11.41 3.50 -5.88
CA GLY A 65 -11.06 4.76 -5.25
C GLY A 65 -12.07 5.16 -4.18
N GLY A 66 -11.59 5.90 -3.18
CA GLY A 66 -12.35 6.55 -2.11
C GLY A 66 -11.78 7.95 -1.86
N GLY A 67 -12.49 8.74 -1.06
CA GLY A 67 -12.06 10.07 -0.65
C GLY A 67 -11.08 10.03 0.53
N GLU A 68 -10.38 11.14 0.78
CA GLU A 68 -9.50 11.27 1.96
C GLU A 68 -10.31 11.12 3.26
N ASP A 69 -11.50 11.72 3.33
CA ASP A 69 -12.39 11.61 4.50
C ASP A 69 -12.75 10.15 4.81
N GLU A 70 -13.11 9.36 3.79
CA GLU A 70 -13.40 7.93 3.97
C GLU A 70 -12.18 7.15 4.48
N ALA A 71 -10.98 7.52 4.01
CA ALA A 71 -9.74 6.88 4.44
C ALA A 71 -9.36 7.27 5.88
N TYR A 72 -9.61 8.51 6.31
CA TYR A 72 -9.47 8.92 7.70
C TYR A 72 -10.46 8.18 8.60
N ASP A 73 -11.74 8.13 8.21
CA ASP A 73 -12.77 7.40 8.93
C ASP A 73 -12.42 5.92 9.07
N LEU A 74 -11.88 5.30 8.02
CA LEU A 74 -11.39 3.92 8.08
C LEU A 74 -10.28 3.77 9.12
N ILE A 75 -9.26 4.64 9.09
CA ILE A 75 -8.14 4.59 10.03
C ILE A 75 -8.63 4.80 11.48
N ASP A 76 -9.55 5.71 11.72
CA ASP A 76 -10.10 5.96 13.05
C ASP A 76 -10.91 4.76 13.58
N ASN A 77 -11.58 4.03 12.69
CA ASN A 77 -12.37 2.84 13.04
C ASN A 77 -11.51 1.58 13.27
N VAL A 78 -10.47 1.36 12.46
CA VAL A 78 -9.67 0.11 12.52
C VAL A 78 -8.30 0.27 13.17
N GLY A 79 -7.81 1.51 13.30
CA GLY A 79 -6.46 1.83 13.72
C GLY A 79 -5.43 1.76 12.59
N ILE A 80 -4.32 2.49 12.78
CA ILE A 80 -3.22 2.60 11.80
C ILE A 80 -2.60 1.24 11.49
N GLU A 81 -2.41 0.39 12.49
CA GLU A 81 -1.78 -0.94 12.32
C GLU A 81 -2.65 -1.87 11.47
N ALA A 82 -3.96 -1.91 11.70
CA ALA A 82 -4.86 -2.75 10.92
C ALA A 82 -5.00 -2.24 9.48
N ALA A 83 -5.08 -0.91 9.29
CA ALA A 83 -5.15 -0.31 7.96
C ALA A 83 -3.86 -0.58 7.15
N GLY A 84 -2.69 -0.42 7.78
CA GLY A 84 -1.39 -0.75 7.17
C GLY A 84 -1.22 -2.26 6.91
N GLY A 85 -1.70 -3.11 7.81
CA GLY A 85 -1.69 -4.56 7.66
C GLY A 85 -2.53 -5.04 6.48
N ALA A 86 -3.72 -4.49 6.29
CA ALA A 86 -4.57 -4.81 5.14
C ALA A 86 -3.94 -4.43 3.79
N LEU A 87 -3.22 -3.31 3.76
CA LEU A 87 -2.43 -2.89 2.60
C LEU A 87 -1.32 -3.91 2.29
N ALA A 88 -0.58 -4.33 3.31
CA ALA A 88 0.48 -5.33 3.19
C ALA A 88 -0.09 -6.68 2.71
N ASP A 89 -1.18 -7.16 3.31
CA ASP A 89 -1.85 -8.41 2.92
C ASP A 89 -2.37 -8.37 1.48
N ALA A 90 -2.96 -7.25 1.07
CA ALA A 90 -3.35 -7.07 -0.32
C ALA A 90 -2.12 -7.12 -1.24
N ALA A 91 -1.02 -6.48 -0.86
CA ALA A 91 0.22 -6.48 -1.64
C ALA A 91 0.84 -7.88 -1.74
N GLU A 92 0.86 -8.66 -0.65
CA GLU A 92 1.34 -10.04 -0.65
C GLU A 92 0.54 -10.94 -1.59
N LYS A 93 -0.79 -10.74 -1.66
CA LYS A 93 -1.67 -11.50 -2.56
C LYS A 93 -1.51 -11.08 -4.03
N ALA A 94 -1.29 -9.79 -4.28
CA ALA A 94 -1.07 -9.26 -5.63
C ALA A 94 0.30 -9.68 -6.18
N PHE A 95 1.32 -9.68 -5.31
CA PHE A 95 2.72 -9.91 -5.65
C PHE A 95 3.35 -10.99 -4.75
N PRO A 96 2.95 -12.27 -4.91
CA PRO A 96 3.48 -13.37 -4.09
C PRO A 96 5.01 -13.55 -4.23
N GLU A 97 5.60 -13.13 -5.37
CA GLU A 97 7.04 -13.17 -5.58
C GLU A 97 7.82 -12.07 -4.82
N ALA A 98 7.14 -11.00 -4.38
CA ALA A 98 7.77 -9.96 -3.55
C ALA A 98 8.22 -10.48 -2.17
N LYS A 99 7.62 -11.60 -1.69
CA LYS A 99 8.10 -12.32 -0.49
C LYS A 99 9.55 -12.81 -0.62
N LYS A 100 10.05 -13.05 -1.83
CA LYS A 100 11.45 -13.46 -2.04
C LYS A 100 12.43 -12.28 -2.09
N GLY A 101 11.95 -11.04 -2.14
CA GLY A 101 12.77 -9.83 -2.23
C GLY A 101 12.88 -9.01 -0.94
N ALA A 102 11.87 -9.07 -0.07
CA ALA A 102 11.86 -8.30 1.20
C ALA A 102 12.86 -8.81 2.27
N GLY A 103 13.58 -9.90 1.99
CA GLY A 103 14.74 -10.38 2.77
C GLY A 103 16.10 -10.03 2.15
N GLY A 104 16.15 -9.16 1.15
CA GLY A 104 17.36 -8.80 0.40
C GLY A 104 18.02 -7.51 0.87
N ASN A 105 18.35 -7.41 2.16
CA ASN A 105 19.31 -6.41 2.59
C ASN A 105 20.67 -6.75 1.94
N GLY A 106 21.14 -5.89 1.03
CA GLY A 106 22.49 -5.92 0.48
C GLY A 106 22.69 -6.78 -0.78
N ARG A 107 22.84 -6.10 -1.93
CA ARG A 107 23.91 -6.41 -2.91
C ARG A 107 24.10 -5.30 -3.92
N SER A 108 25.08 -4.45 -3.60
CA SER A 108 26.12 -3.93 -4.49
C SER A 108 25.79 -3.91 -5.99
N ARG A 109 25.41 -2.73 -6.50
CA ARG A 109 25.79 -2.35 -7.88
C ARG A 109 27.07 -1.53 -7.81
N LYS A 110 28.18 -2.23 -8.09
CA LYS A 110 29.54 -1.75 -8.39
C LYS A 110 29.56 -0.32 -8.97
N PRO A 111 30.46 0.58 -8.52
CA PRO A 111 30.80 1.75 -9.33
C PRO A 111 31.58 1.27 -10.57
N ALA A 112 31.11 1.69 -11.74
CA ALA A 112 31.80 1.56 -13.01
C ALA A 112 32.80 2.72 -13.18
N LYS A 113 34.09 2.41 -13.35
CA LYS A 113 35.10 3.22 -14.08
C LYS A 113 36.39 2.37 -14.15
N LYS A 114 36.72 1.84 -15.33
CA LYS A 114 37.55 2.41 -16.42
C LYS A 114 39.03 2.30 -16.10
#